data_AF-A0A8N4L4F8-F1
#
_entry.id   AF-A0A8N4L4F8-F1
#
_cell.length_a   1.000
_cell.length_b   1.000
_cell.length_c   1.000
_cell.angle_alpha   90.00
_cell.angle_beta   90.00
_cell.angle_gamma   90.00
#
_symmetry.space_group_name_H-M   'P 1'
#
loop_
_entity.id
_entity.type
_entity.pdbx_description
1 polymer ?
#
loop_
_entity_poly.entity_id
_entity_poly.type
_entity_poly.pdbx_seq_one_letter_code
_entity_poly.pdbx_strand_id
1 'polypeptide(L)'
;MIQLDNVQSNVQEVPEENIDEQLTKLRVKLDNMVGQKCTAPHEHTWGAISYHNAIVCGIEDTANMDSNGQLKARLRVLFTNPTHREMLPCSFYLEGDCRFDDAQCHYSHGELIDVEKLGEYTEPDFARLARNCVVLAKLPNRLWYKGRVLCANFIDQSCRVRLDKKDEQRERDFPFEDLLPIFHDDDLSSGSSSESSTKLGELEDSGDIENIRRVNLIEQRLFEYKPTQQLGEWEKHTRGIASKIMAKMGYVHGSGLGSDGSGIVIPVTAQILPQGCSLDHCMELREAANGDKDFFSVEKKLLRQKKKLEKINAKSYERELQRTDVFSFINDNILGGGSEVRKAVKSVTLSNETTKSLNVASVRISDDIRRKEREIAKLRQSMDRNSVGSDLYKRTQQQLQIKAQELKALQKEETILSKEQVSRKTKDKLCVF
;
A
#
# COMPACT_ATOMS: atom_id res chain seq x y z
N MET A 1 -56.70 -4.15 44.16
CA MET A 1 -55.23 -4.33 44.23
C MET A 1 -54.84 -5.07 42.96
N ILE A 2 -54.14 -4.52 41.97
CA ILE A 2 -53.20 -3.41 41.87
C ILE A 2 -53.26 -2.91 40.41
N GLN A 3 -53.20 -1.59 40.22
CA GLN A 3 -53.00 -0.91 38.94
C GLN A 3 -51.61 -1.24 38.37
N LEU A 4 -51.49 -1.41 37.05
CA LEU A 4 -50.20 -1.30 36.37
C LEU A 4 -50.35 -0.31 35.22
N ASP A 5 -49.59 0.76 35.36
CA ASP A 5 -49.64 1.99 34.58
C ASP A 5 -48.99 1.87 33.21
N ASN A 6 -49.56 2.73 32.36
CA ASN A 6 -49.11 3.31 31.13
C ASN A 6 -47.60 3.63 31.07
N VAL A 7 -46.89 3.16 30.05
CA VAL A 7 -45.63 3.76 29.57
C VAL A 7 -45.82 4.08 28.09
N GLN A 8 -46.38 5.25 27.83
CA GLN A 8 -46.33 5.88 26.50
C GLN A 8 -44.91 6.41 26.28
N SER A 9 -44.21 5.81 25.32
CA SER A 9 -42.96 6.34 24.78
C SER A 9 -43.25 7.65 24.05
N ASN A 10 -42.84 8.74 24.67
CA ASN A 10 -42.90 10.10 24.15
C ASN A 10 -41.89 10.25 23.00
N VAL A 11 -42.29 9.94 21.77
CA VAL A 11 -41.57 10.31 20.56
C VAL A 11 -41.98 11.75 20.23
N GLN A 12 -41.13 12.71 20.58
CA GLN A 12 -41.28 14.09 20.14
C GLN A 12 -41.03 14.13 18.63
N GLU A 13 -42.10 14.22 17.85
CA GLU A 13 -42.06 14.64 16.45
C GLU A 13 -41.54 16.09 16.40
N VAL A 14 -40.32 16.27 15.88
CA VAL A 14 -39.77 17.59 15.59
C VAL A 14 -40.33 18.02 14.23
N PRO A 15 -41.00 19.18 14.11
CA PRO A 15 -41.65 19.59 12.87
C PRO A 15 -40.64 19.86 11.75
N GLU A 16 -40.89 19.26 10.58
CA GLU A 16 -40.07 19.33 9.35
C GLU A 16 -39.81 20.78 8.88
N GLU A 17 -40.71 21.72 9.20
CA GLU A 17 -40.60 23.13 8.81
C GLU A 17 -39.37 23.86 9.40
N ASN A 18 -38.84 23.42 10.55
CA ASN A 18 -37.65 24.04 11.17
C ASN A 18 -36.35 23.57 10.49
N ILE A 19 -36.37 22.40 9.86
CA ILE A 19 -35.21 21.82 9.18
C ILE A 19 -34.95 22.55 7.86
N ASP A 20 -36.00 22.81 7.08
CA ASP A 20 -35.91 23.52 5.80
C ASP A 20 -35.45 24.97 5.96
N GLU A 21 -35.90 25.66 7.02
CA GLU A 21 -35.42 27.00 7.36
C GLU A 21 -33.94 27.01 7.79
N GLN A 22 -33.49 25.98 8.51
CA GLN A 22 -32.09 25.86 8.92
C GLN A 22 -31.19 25.51 7.72
N LEU A 23 -31.66 24.69 6.80
CA LEU A 23 -30.98 24.36 5.55
C LEU A 23 -30.89 25.57 4.63
N THR A 24 -31.96 26.36 4.47
CA THR A 24 -31.91 27.59 3.68
C THR A 24 -30.98 28.63 4.31
N LYS A 25 -30.93 28.75 5.64
CA LYS A 25 -29.94 29.59 6.34
C LYS A 25 -28.50 29.10 6.14
N LEU A 26 -28.27 27.79 6.08
CA LEU A 26 -26.96 27.22 5.76
C LEU A 26 -26.60 27.39 4.28
N ARG A 27 -27.55 27.24 3.37
CA ARG A 27 -27.38 27.46 1.93
C ARG A 27 -26.95 28.89 1.63
N VAL A 28 -27.61 29.89 2.21
CA VAL A 28 -27.22 31.31 2.03
C VAL A 28 -25.78 31.58 2.50
N LYS A 29 -25.30 30.85 3.53
CA LYS A 29 -23.92 30.96 3.99
C LYS A 29 -22.93 30.23 3.08
N LEU A 30 -23.32 29.06 2.57
CA LEU A 30 -22.49 28.17 1.76
C LEU A 30 -22.52 28.52 0.27
N ASP A 31 -23.48 29.32 -0.21
CA ASP A 31 -23.54 29.78 -1.61
C ASP A 31 -22.27 30.55 -2.00
N ASN A 32 -21.64 31.23 -1.04
CA ASN A 32 -20.34 31.89 -1.23
C ASN A 32 -19.18 30.89 -1.42
N MET A 33 -19.37 29.61 -1.08
CA MET A 33 -18.40 28.54 -1.30
C MET A 33 -18.54 27.90 -2.67
N VAL A 34 -19.67 28.09 -3.36
CA VAL A 34 -19.86 27.60 -4.73
C VAL A 34 -18.86 28.34 -5.64
N GLY A 35 -18.09 27.56 -6.40
CA GLY A 35 -16.99 28.06 -7.24
C GLY A 35 -15.64 28.15 -6.55
N GLN A 36 -15.53 27.90 -5.23
CA GLN A 36 -14.24 27.82 -4.56
C GLN A 36 -13.50 26.53 -4.93
N LYS A 37 -12.18 26.65 -5.06
CA LYS A 37 -11.29 25.50 -5.21
C LYS A 37 -11.04 24.91 -3.83
N CYS A 38 -11.12 23.59 -3.71
CA CYS A 38 -10.92 22.86 -2.47
C CYS A 38 -10.17 21.55 -2.73
N THR A 39 -9.80 20.85 -1.67
CA THR A 39 -9.32 19.48 -1.75
C THR A 39 -10.41 18.54 -1.24
N ALA A 40 -10.69 17.48 -1.98
CA ALA A 40 -11.78 16.56 -1.72
C ALA A 40 -11.27 15.11 -1.66
N PRO A 41 -11.69 14.30 -0.67
CA PRO A 41 -11.42 12.88 -0.67
C PRO A 41 -12.26 12.18 -1.75
N HIS A 42 -11.63 11.28 -2.50
CA HIS A 42 -12.28 10.39 -3.45
C HIS A 42 -12.00 8.94 -3.07
N GLU A 43 -13.05 8.12 -3.01
CA GLU A 43 -12.91 6.67 -2.84
C GLU A 43 -12.88 5.99 -4.20
N HIS A 44 -11.74 5.44 -4.56
CA HIS A 44 -11.63 4.67 -5.80
C HIS A 44 -12.33 3.31 -5.68
N THR A 45 -12.70 2.71 -6.82
CA THR A 45 -13.21 1.32 -6.92
C THR A 45 -12.39 0.24 -6.19
N TRP A 46 -11.10 0.48 -5.94
CA TRP A 46 -10.22 -0.44 -5.21
C TRP A 46 -10.18 -0.21 -3.68
N GLY A 47 -11.00 0.73 -3.18
CA GLY A 47 -11.24 1.02 -1.77
C GLY A 47 -10.18 1.90 -1.11
N ALA A 48 -9.43 2.69 -1.88
CA ALA A 48 -8.50 3.66 -1.32
C ALA A 48 -9.07 5.07 -1.42
N ILE A 49 -8.96 5.79 -0.30
CA ILE A 49 -9.35 7.18 -0.20
C ILE A 49 -8.11 8.03 -0.51
N SER A 50 -8.20 8.87 -1.54
CA SER A 50 -7.13 9.80 -1.86
C SER A 50 -7.67 11.23 -2.03
N TYR A 51 -6.88 12.21 -1.60
CA TYR A 51 -7.28 13.61 -1.62
C TYR A 51 -6.87 14.24 -2.95
N HIS A 52 -7.83 14.89 -3.62
CA HIS A 52 -7.65 15.49 -4.93
C HIS A 52 -8.18 16.91 -4.99
N ASN A 53 -7.54 17.74 -5.81
CA ASN A 53 -8.02 19.10 -6.06
C ASN A 53 -9.37 19.06 -6.80
N ALA A 54 -10.35 19.78 -6.26
CA ALA A 54 -11.71 19.84 -6.75
C ALA A 54 -12.26 21.28 -6.69
N ILE A 55 -13.42 21.49 -7.29
CA ILE A 55 -14.18 22.74 -7.26
C ILE A 55 -15.59 22.42 -6.76
N VAL A 56 -16.10 23.27 -5.87
CA VAL A 56 -17.48 23.16 -5.38
C VAL A 56 -18.42 23.65 -6.47
N CYS A 57 -19.30 22.79 -6.97
CA CYS A 57 -20.24 23.12 -8.05
C CYS A 57 -21.63 23.50 -7.55
N GLY A 58 -22.04 22.98 -6.40
CA GLY A 58 -23.33 23.30 -5.80
C GLY A 58 -23.48 22.65 -4.44
N ILE A 59 -24.44 23.16 -3.68
CA ILE A 59 -24.87 22.54 -2.43
C ILE A 59 -26.04 21.62 -2.77
N GLU A 60 -26.03 20.41 -2.24
CA GLU A 60 -27.15 19.49 -2.42
C GLU A 60 -28.23 19.75 -1.37
N ASP A 61 -29.48 19.75 -1.81
CA ASP A 61 -30.66 20.08 -0.99
C ASP A 61 -31.13 18.92 -0.09
N THR A 62 -30.44 17.78 -0.08
CA THR A 62 -30.79 16.64 0.78
C THR A 62 -30.19 16.78 2.17
N ALA A 63 -31.06 16.99 3.15
CA ALA A 63 -30.73 17.06 4.55
C ALA A 63 -30.33 15.69 5.11
N ASN A 64 -29.06 15.50 5.45
CA ASN A 64 -28.66 14.34 6.25
C ASN A 64 -28.54 14.73 7.72
N MET A 65 -29.34 14.05 8.55
CA MET A 65 -29.31 14.13 10.00
C MET A 65 -28.17 13.24 10.53
N ASP A 66 -27.27 13.80 11.33
CA ASP A 66 -26.35 12.99 12.12
C ASP A 66 -27.09 12.26 13.25
N SER A 67 -26.45 11.24 13.85
CA SER A 67 -26.89 10.57 15.08
C SER A 67 -27.11 11.51 16.28
N ASN A 68 -26.68 12.77 16.16
CA ASN A 68 -26.82 13.83 17.16
C ASN A 68 -27.88 14.89 16.80
N GLY A 69 -28.66 14.70 15.72
CA GLY A 69 -29.74 15.63 15.33
C GLY A 69 -29.27 16.98 14.76
N GLN A 70 -28.02 17.08 14.29
CA GLN A 70 -27.52 18.25 13.55
C GLN A 70 -27.63 18.04 12.04
N LEU A 71 -28.05 19.11 11.34
CA LEU A 71 -28.11 19.18 9.88
C LEU A 71 -26.71 19.31 9.30
N LYS A 72 -26.28 18.32 8.50
CA LYS A 72 -25.07 18.43 7.70
C LYS A 72 -25.41 18.74 6.25
N ALA A 73 -24.96 19.91 5.80
CA ALA A 73 -24.98 20.24 4.37
C ALA A 73 -23.88 19.46 3.66
N ARG A 74 -24.22 18.87 2.50
CA ARG A 74 -23.26 18.23 1.60
C ARG A 74 -23.00 19.13 0.41
N LEU A 75 -21.74 19.18 0.01
CA LEU A 75 -21.30 19.93 -1.15
C LEU A 75 -21.04 18.93 -2.28
N ARG A 76 -21.55 19.26 -3.47
CA ARG A 76 -21.24 18.55 -4.70
C ARG A 76 -19.96 19.15 -5.28
N VAL A 77 -18.93 18.32 -5.39
CA VAL A 77 -17.62 18.73 -5.90
C VAL A 77 -17.28 18.02 -7.21
N LEU A 78 -16.61 18.73 -8.11
CA LEU A 78 -16.03 18.16 -9.33
C LEU A 78 -14.50 18.21 -9.24
N PHE A 79 -13.85 17.11 -9.57
CA PHE A 79 -12.39 17.02 -9.54
C PHE A 79 -11.76 17.78 -10.71
N THR A 80 -10.83 18.68 -10.40
CA THR A 80 -10.08 19.47 -11.39
C THR A 80 -9.04 18.61 -12.11
N ASN A 81 -8.46 17.65 -11.38
CA ASN A 81 -7.36 16.81 -11.85
C ASN A 81 -7.77 15.32 -11.85
N PRO A 82 -8.63 14.87 -12.78
CA PRO A 82 -9.10 13.49 -12.84
C PRO A 82 -7.96 12.54 -13.24
N THR A 83 -7.62 11.62 -12.35
CA THR A 83 -6.61 10.55 -12.57
C THR A 83 -7.24 9.29 -13.16
N HIS A 84 -8.51 9.04 -12.81
CA HIS A 84 -9.31 7.91 -13.28
C HIS A 84 -10.54 8.38 -14.07
N ARG A 85 -11.11 7.47 -14.87
CA ARG A 85 -12.30 7.77 -15.70
C ARG A 85 -13.54 8.08 -14.86
N GLU A 86 -13.65 7.48 -13.69
CA GLU A 86 -14.72 7.70 -12.71
C GLU A 86 -14.75 9.15 -12.17
N MET A 87 -13.63 9.86 -12.22
CA MET A 87 -13.51 11.24 -11.76
C MET A 87 -13.77 12.26 -12.86
N LEU A 88 -13.88 11.82 -14.13
CA LEU A 88 -14.08 12.74 -15.25
C LEU A 88 -15.48 13.35 -15.18
N PRO A 89 -15.63 14.68 -15.16
CA PRO A 89 -16.93 15.32 -15.14
C PRO A 89 -17.69 15.06 -16.45
N CYS A 90 -18.99 14.76 -16.35
CA CYS A 90 -19.87 14.59 -17.49
C CYS A 90 -20.16 15.94 -18.15
N SER A 91 -19.87 16.07 -19.45
CA SER A 91 -20.18 17.30 -20.21
C SER A 91 -21.68 17.57 -20.29
N PHE A 92 -22.49 16.53 -20.53
CA PHE A 92 -23.94 16.67 -20.62
C PHE A 92 -24.59 17.06 -19.29
N TYR A 93 -24.00 16.66 -18.16
CA TYR A 93 -24.47 17.07 -16.85
C TYR A 93 -24.17 18.56 -16.60
N LEU A 94 -22.99 19.02 -16.99
CA LEU A 94 -22.62 20.45 -16.91
C LEU A 94 -23.53 21.32 -17.79
N GLU A 95 -24.03 20.78 -18.90
CA GLU A 95 -24.97 21.44 -19.80
C GLU A 95 -26.44 21.30 -19.36
N GLY A 96 -26.74 20.40 -18.40
CA GLY A 96 -28.10 20.13 -17.90
C GLY A 96 -28.91 19.13 -18.72
N ASP A 97 -28.31 18.49 -19.72
CA ASP A 97 -28.97 17.58 -20.67
C ASP A 97 -28.71 16.09 -20.38
N CYS A 98 -28.09 15.76 -19.24
CA CYS A 98 -27.83 14.37 -18.88
C CYS A 98 -29.13 13.64 -18.51
N ARG A 99 -29.37 12.48 -19.15
CA ARG A 99 -30.57 11.65 -18.94
C ARG A 99 -30.37 10.50 -17.96
N PHE A 100 -29.15 10.30 -17.48
CA PHE A 100 -28.79 9.20 -16.60
C PHE A 100 -28.65 9.71 -15.17
N ASP A 101 -28.90 8.84 -14.18
CA ASP A 101 -28.65 9.14 -12.78
C ASP A 101 -27.13 9.07 -12.46
N ASP A 102 -26.73 9.66 -11.33
CA ASP A 102 -25.33 9.71 -10.85
C ASP A 102 -24.65 8.33 -10.84
N ALA A 103 -25.40 7.25 -10.60
CA ALA A 103 -24.89 5.88 -10.56
C ALA A 103 -24.81 5.17 -11.93
N GLN A 104 -25.56 5.65 -12.93
CA GLN A 104 -25.67 5.00 -14.25
C GLN A 104 -24.87 5.74 -15.34
N CYS A 105 -24.47 6.99 -15.07
CA CYS A 105 -23.65 7.74 -16.00
C CYS A 105 -22.22 7.18 -16.06
N HIS A 106 -21.64 7.11 -17.26
CA HIS A 106 -20.25 6.68 -17.43
C HIS A 106 -19.23 7.71 -16.91
N TYR A 107 -19.67 8.95 -16.73
CA TYR A 107 -18.88 10.10 -16.29
C TYR A 107 -19.45 10.63 -14.97
N SER A 108 -18.61 11.24 -14.15
CA SER A 108 -18.99 11.79 -12.85
C SER A 108 -19.95 12.97 -12.97
N HIS A 109 -21.03 12.96 -12.18
CA HIS A 109 -21.86 14.14 -11.90
C HIS A 109 -21.36 14.93 -10.68
N GLY A 110 -20.16 14.59 -10.20
CA GLY A 110 -19.59 15.10 -8.96
C GLY A 110 -19.90 14.20 -7.78
N GLU A 111 -19.08 14.37 -6.75
CA GLU A 111 -19.17 13.60 -5.53
C GLU A 111 -19.68 14.46 -4.39
N LEU A 112 -20.47 13.84 -3.52
CA LEU A 112 -21.14 14.49 -2.40
C LEU A 112 -20.29 14.34 -1.15
N ILE A 113 -19.75 15.47 -0.68
CA ILE A 113 -18.79 15.49 0.41
C ILE A 113 -19.30 16.38 1.53
N ASP A 114 -19.16 15.89 2.76
CA ASP A 114 -19.47 16.66 3.96
C ASP A 114 -18.46 17.82 4.11
N VAL A 115 -18.92 19.00 4.54
CA VAL A 115 -18.07 20.20 4.70
C VAL A 115 -16.85 19.93 5.61
N GLU A 116 -16.98 19.05 6.61
CA GLU A 116 -15.92 18.69 7.54
C GLU A 116 -14.74 17.93 6.88
N LYS A 117 -14.99 17.24 5.77
CA LYS A 117 -13.99 16.44 5.05
C LYS A 117 -13.29 17.23 3.95
N LEU A 118 -13.73 18.46 3.67
CA LEU A 118 -13.12 19.34 2.69
C LEU A 118 -11.81 19.91 3.24
N GLY A 119 -10.75 19.82 2.45
CA GLY A 119 -9.47 20.45 2.73
C GLY A 119 -9.26 21.75 1.96
N GLU A 120 -8.26 22.52 2.38
CA GLU A 120 -7.80 23.71 1.65
C GLU A 120 -7.19 23.32 0.29
N TYR A 121 -7.31 24.20 -0.70
CA TYR A 121 -6.77 23.95 -2.04
C TYR A 121 -5.23 23.94 -2.03
N THR A 122 -4.63 22.86 -2.52
CA THR A 122 -3.18 22.77 -2.65
C THR A 122 -2.74 23.40 -3.97
N GLU A 123 -2.15 24.60 -3.89
CA GLU A 123 -1.57 25.26 -5.06
C GLU A 123 -0.28 24.55 -5.52
N PRO A 124 -0.11 24.30 -6.83
CA PRO A 124 1.11 23.71 -7.36
C PRO A 124 2.29 24.69 -7.27
N ASP A 125 3.34 24.32 -6.53
CA ASP A 125 4.58 25.10 -6.43
C ASP A 125 5.52 24.83 -7.62
N PHE A 126 5.43 25.64 -8.67
CA PHE A 126 6.33 25.52 -9.84
C PHE A 126 7.77 25.96 -9.56
N ALA A 127 8.06 26.62 -8.43
CA ALA A 127 9.42 27.07 -8.11
C ALA A 127 10.34 25.90 -7.73
N ARG A 128 9.77 24.79 -7.24
CA ARG A 128 10.49 23.57 -6.88
C ARG A 128 10.61 22.55 -8.03
N LEU A 129 10.18 22.91 -9.23
CA LEU A 129 10.18 22.00 -10.37
C LEU A 129 11.61 21.70 -10.83
N ALA A 130 12.15 20.54 -10.46
CA ALA A 130 13.49 20.10 -10.80
C ALA A 130 13.50 18.75 -11.53
N ARG A 131 14.67 18.35 -12.04
CA ARG A 131 14.85 17.03 -12.65
C ARG A 131 14.50 15.93 -11.63
N ASN A 132 13.80 14.90 -12.10
CA ASN A 132 13.24 13.78 -11.36
C ASN A 132 12.09 14.09 -10.41
N CYS A 133 11.59 15.33 -10.36
CA CYS A 133 10.38 15.64 -9.60
C CYS A 133 9.17 14.88 -10.18
N VAL A 134 8.31 14.43 -9.29
CA VAL A 134 7.06 13.75 -9.63
C VAL A 134 6.03 14.81 -10.02
N VAL A 135 5.42 14.62 -11.18
CA VAL A 135 4.39 15.52 -11.73
C VAL A 135 3.24 14.69 -12.26
N LEU A 136 2.02 15.24 -12.21
CA LEU A 136 0.93 14.79 -13.06
C LEU A 136 0.95 15.60 -14.35
N ALA A 137 0.86 14.91 -15.48
CA ALA A 137 0.74 15.52 -16.80
C ALA A 137 -0.63 15.21 -17.39
N LYS A 138 -1.30 16.24 -17.91
CA LYS A 138 -2.59 16.10 -18.58
C LYS A 138 -2.39 15.59 -20.00
N LEU A 139 -3.07 14.50 -20.32
CA LEU A 139 -3.07 13.92 -21.66
C LEU A 139 -4.32 14.39 -22.44
N PRO A 140 -4.31 14.25 -23.79
CA PRO A 140 -5.44 14.68 -24.63
C PRO A 140 -6.76 13.94 -24.33
N ASN A 141 -6.69 12.82 -23.61
CA ASN A 141 -7.87 12.11 -23.11
C ASN A 141 -8.48 12.75 -21.85
N ARG A 142 -8.07 13.97 -21.49
CA ARG A 142 -8.50 14.73 -20.29
C ARG A 142 -8.15 14.06 -18.96
N LEU A 143 -7.30 13.03 -18.97
CA LEU A 143 -6.82 12.34 -17.77
C LEU A 143 -5.41 12.80 -17.42
N TRP A 144 -5.16 12.87 -16.12
CA TRP A 144 -3.87 13.21 -15.54
C TRP A 144 -3.08 11.95 -15.21
N TYR A 145 -1.84 11.88 -15.68
CA TYR A 145 -0.96 10.74 -15.48
C TYR A 145 0.29 11.11 -14.73
N LYS A 146 0.69 10.23 -13.81
CA LYS A 146 1.93 10.35 -13.07
C LYS A 146 3.15 10.20 -14.00
N GLY A 147 4.11 11.07 -13.82
CA GLY A 147 5.39 11.05 -14.52
C GLY A 147 6.49 11.75 -13.73
N ARG A 148 7.69 11.77 -14.31
CA ARG A 148 8.88 12.40 -13.76
C ARG A 148 9.48 13.41 -14.72
N VAL A 149 9.84 14.58 -14.22
CA VAL A 149 10.45 15.64 -15.04
C VAL A 149 11.88 15.26 -15.43
N LEU A 150 12.21 15.37 -16.72
CA LEU A 150 13.58 15.17 -17.23
C LEU A 150 14.33 16.50 -17.35
N CYS A 151 13.66 17.49 -17.92
CA CYS A 151 14.13 18.87 -18.00
C CYS A 151 12.93 19.83 -17.94
N ALA A 152 13.13 20.96 -17.27
CA ALA A 152 12.20 22.07 -17.23
C ALA A 152 12.87 23.26 -17.90
N ASN A 153 12.21 23.83 -18.90
CA ASN A 153 12.60 25.08 -19.53
C ASN A 153 11.66 26.18 -19.02
N PHE A 154 12.17 27.00 -18.10
CA PHE A 154 11.41 28.10 -17.50
C PHE A 154 11.20 29.28 -18.47
N ILE A 155 11.97 29.37 -19.56
CA ILE A 155 11.85 30.44 -20.56
C ILE A 155 10.67 30.16 -21.48
N ASP A 156 10.58 28.94 -22.01
CA ASP A 156 9.52 28.52 -22.93
C ASP A 156 8.31 27.90 -22.21
N GLN A 157 8.29 27.94 -20.86
CA GLN A 157 7.26 27.34 -20.00
C GLN A 157 6.88 25.91 -20.43
N SER A 158 7.89 25.11 -20.78
CA SER A 158 7.73 23.73 -21.23
C SER A 158 8.61 22.79 -20.42
N CYS A 159 8.07 21.63 -20.05
CA CYS A 159 8.83 20.56 -19.41
C CYS A 159 8.74 19.27 -20.20
N ARG A 160 9.87 18.59 -20.33
CA ARG A 160 9.91 17.21 -20.79
C ARG A 160 9.64 16.30 -19.61
N VAL A 161 8.58 15.51 -19.70
CA VAL A 161 8.17 14.57 -18.65
C VAL A 161 8.20 13.15 -19.19
N ARG A 162 8.73 12.24 -18.37
CA ARG A 162 8.66 10.80 -18.58
C ARG A 162 7.46 10.23 -17.84
N LEU A 163 6.44 9.77 -18.58
CA LEU A 163 5.24 9.14 -18.03
C LEU A 163 5.54 7.73 -17.49
N ASP A 164 4.85 7.33 -16.41
CA ASP A 164 5.00 6.00 -15.82
C ASP A 164 4.32 4.89 -16.64
N LYS A 165 3.40 5.24 -17.56
CA LYS A 165 2.73 4.27 -18.43
C LYS A 165 3.68 3.62 -19.41
N LYS A 166 3.50 2.31 -19.65
CA LYS A 166 4.27 1.49 -20.60
C LYS A 166 3.83 1.71 -22.06
N ASP A 167 3.72 2.95 -22.50
CA ASP A 167 3.50 3.25 -23.91
C ASP A 167 4.83 3.63 -24.60
N GLU A 168 4.90 3.45 -25.92
CA GLU A 168 6.11 3.65 -26.74
C GLU A 168 6.64 5.10 -26.73
N GLN A 169 5.79 6.07 -26.36
CA GLN A 169 6.14 7.48 -26.23
C GLN A 169 6.15 7.92 -24.77
N ARG A 170 7.10 7.38 -23.99
CA ARG A 170 7.21 7.71 -22.55
C ARG A 170 7.60 9.15 -22.30
N GLU A 171 8.32 9.77 -23.23
CA GLU A 171 8.84 11.13 -23.09
C GLU A 171 8.06 12.08 -24.00
N ARG A 172 7.44 13.07 -23.39
CA ARG A 172 6.71 14.13 -24.10
C ARG A 172 6.98 15.47 -23.45
N ASP A 173 6.90 16.51 -24.27
CA ASP A 173 7.01 17.90 -23.84
C ASP A 173 5.60 18.39 -23.52
N PHE A 174 5.42 18.92 -22.31
CA PHE A 174 4.16 19.46 -21.81
C PHE A 174 4.34 20.93 -21.41
N PRO A 175 3.36 21.80 -21.71
CA PRO A 175 3.34 23.15 -21.18
C PRO A 175 3.06 23.11 -19.67
N PHE A 176 3.47 24.15 -18.94
CA PHE A 176 3.27 24.22 -17.48
C PHE A 176 1.78 24.18 -17.08
N GLU A 177 0.88 24.66 -17.94
CA GLU A 177 -0.58 24.63 -17.72
C GLU A 177 -1.16 23.21 -17.62
N ASP A 178 -0.53 22.25 -18.32
CA ASP A 178 -0.92 20.84 -18.34
C ASP A 178 -0.08 20.00 -17.37
N LEU A 179 0.64 20.65 -16.44
CA LEU A 179 1.50 20.02 -15.45
C LEU A 179 1.11 20.42 -14.04
N LEU A 180 1.02 19.41 -13.16
CA LEU A 180 0.78 19.59 -11.74
C LEU A 180 1.91 18.91 -10.98
N PRO A 181 2.87 19.68 -10.43
CA PRO A 181 3.85 19.16 -9.50
C PRO A 181 3.19 18.58 -8.24
N ILE A 182 3.52 17.35 -7.90
CA ILE A 182 3.15 16.75 -6.61
C ILE A 182 4.42 16.67 -5.77
N PHE A 183 4.49 17.52 -4.75
CA PHE A 183 5.52 17.40 -3.73
C PHE A 183 4.96 16.55 -2.61
N HIS A 184 5.46 15.32 -2.50
CA HIS A 184 5.42 14.63 -1.22
C HIS A 184 6.68 15.08 -0.47
N ASP A 185 6.53 15.58 0.76
CA ASP A 185 7.66 16.09 1.57
C ASP A 185 8.77 15.04 1.81
N ASP A 186 8.53 13.77 1.47
CA ASP A 186 9.52 12.68 1.50
C ASP A 186 10.55 12.71 0.36
N ASP A 187 10.32 13.44 -0.73
CA ASP A 187 11.24 13.47 -1.89
C ASP A 187 12.43 14.44 -1.70
N LEU A 188 12.47 15.21 -0.59
CA LEU A 188 13.59 16.11 -0.23
C LEU A 188 14.75 15.41 0.48
N SER A 189 14.68 14.10 0.67
CA SER A 189 15.83 13.30 1.14
C SER A 189 16.60 12.68 -0.04
N SER A 190 17.05 13.50 -0.98
CA SER A 190 17.97 13.05 -2.03
C SER A 190 19.41 13.15 -1.55
N GLY A 191 19.97 12.01 -1.13
CA GLY A 191 21.37 11.92 -0.75
C GLY A 191 21.92 10.51 -0.57
N SER A 192 21.45 9.51 -1.32
CA SER A 192 22.26 8.30 -1.54
C SER A 192 21.79 7.50 -2.75
N SER A 193 22.60 7.53 -3.81
CA SER A 193 22.57 6.54 -4.88
C SER A 193 22.68 5.14 -4.28
N SER A 194 21.75 4.25 -4.59
CA SER A 194 21.96 2.81 -4.41
C SER A 194 21.02 2.05 -5.34
N GLU A 195 21.58 1.66 -6.49
CA GLU A 195 21.31 0.35 -7.08
C GLU A 195 21.37 -0.66 -5.91
N SER A 196 20.23 -1.17 -5.48
CA SER A 196 20.21 -2.19 -4.43
C SER A 196 19.05 -3.12 -4.66
N SER A 197 19.34 -4.13 -5.47
CA SER A 197 18.72 -5.44 -5.39
C SER A 197 18.79 -5.96 -3.96
N THR A 198 17.84 -5.57 -3.11
CA THR A 198 17.66 -6.17 -1.80
C THR A 198 16.87 -7.46 -1.98
N LYS A 199 17.64 -8.55 -2.14
CA LYS A 199 17.26 -9.87 -1.62
C LYS A 199 16.87 -9.68 -0.15
N LEU A 200 15.58 -9.47 0.11
CA LEU A 200 15.03 -9.59 1.46
C LEU A 200 14.61 -11.04 1.65
N GLY A 201 15.24 -11.67 2.63
CA GLY A 201 15.18 -13.10 2.91
C GLY A 201 13.77 -13.66 2.93
N GLU A 202 13.63 -14.76 2.20
CA GLU A 202 12.56 -15.74 2.29
C GLU A 202 12.53 -16.27 3.73
N LEU A 203 11.71 -15.64 4.58
CA LEU A 203 11.26 -16.25 5.81
C LEU A 203 10.06 -17.13 5.48
N GLU A 204 10.39 -18.38 5.16
CA GLU A 204 9.71 -19.62 5.52
C GLU A 204 8.20 -19.54 5.76
N ASP A 205 7.47 -19.85 4.69
CA ASP A 205 6.29 -20.74 4.79
C ASP A 205 6.37 -21.72 3.61
N SER A 206 7.35 -22.62 3.69
CA SER A 206 7.74 -23.55 2.63
C SER A 206 6.83 -24.78 2.54
N GLY A 207 6.04 -25.07 3.58
CA GLY A 207 5.13 -26.23 3.62
C GLY A 207 3.92 -26.07 2.68
N ASP A 208 3.32 -24.88 2.67
CA ASP A 208 2.10 -24.62 1.89
C ASP A 208 2.40 -24.43 0.39
N ILE A 209 3.60 -23.95 0.04
CA ILE A 209 3.99 -23.72 -1.35
C ILE A 209 4.26 -25.05 -2.08
N GLU A 210 4.87 -26.04 -1.44
CA GLU A 210 5.09 -27.35 -2.06
C GLU A 210 3.80 -28.16 -2.21
N ASN A 211 2.91 -28.14 -1.23
CA ASN A 211 1.63 -28.84 -1.33
C ASN A 211 0.74 -28.24 -2.43
N ILE A 212 0.68 -26.90 -2.55
CA ILE A 212 -0.09 -26.24 -3.61
C ILE A 212 0.54 -26.50 -4.98
N ARG A 213 1.88 -26.52 -5.10
CA ARG A 213 2.55 -26.90 -6.35
C ARG A 213 2.28 -28.35 -6.74
N ARG A 214 2.21 -29.27 -5.78
CA ARG A 214 1.86 -30.68 -6.03
C ARG A 214 0.40 -30.82 -6.45
N VAL A 215 -0.54 -30.15 -5.79
CA VAL A 215 -1.97 -30.15 -6.16
C VAL A 215 -2.16 -29.55 -7.56
N ASN A 216 -1.57 -28.39 -7.84
CA ASN A 216 -1.63 -27.77 -9.18
C ASN A 216 -0.97 -28.64 -10.27
N LEU A 217 0.13 -29.34 -9.95
CA LEU A 217 0.79 -30.26 -10.89
C LEU A 217 -0.03 -31.54 -11.13
N ILE A 218 -0.78 -32.00 -10.13
CA ILE A 218 -1.71 -33.14 -10.26
C ILE A 218 -2.93 -32.72 -11.09
N GLU A 219 -3.52 -31.55 -10.81
CA GLU A 219 -4.65 -31.02 -11.57
C GLU A 219 -4.26 -30.74 -13.03
N GLN A 220 -3.14 -30.09 -13.31
CA GLN A 220 -2.66 -29.90 -14.69
C GLN A 220 -2.42 -31.23 -15.43
N ARG A 221 -1.96 -32.28 -14.75
CA ARG A 221 -1.71 -33.60 -15.36
C ARG A 221 -2.97 -34.42 -15.59
N LEU A 222 -4.06 -34.15 -14.90
CA LEU A 222 -5.36 -34.83 -15.10
C LEU A 222 -6.13 -34.27 -16.30
N PHE A 223 -5.83 -33.05 -16.76
CA PHE A 223 -6.54 -32.37 -17.84
C PHE A 223 -5.71 -32.14 -19.12
N GLU A 224 -4.44 -32.53 -19.14
CA GLU A 224 -3.64 -32.51 -20.36
C GLU A 224 -4.04 -33.71 -21.26
N TYR A 225 -4.73 -33.41 -22.36
CA TYR A 225 -5.01 -34.40 -23.41
C TYR A 225 -3.68 -34.93 -23.94
N LYS A 226 -3.33 -36.17 -23.60
CA LYS A 226 -2.21 -36.88 -24.21
C LYS A 226 -2.68 -37.45 -25.55
N PRO A 227 -2.24 -36.93 -26.70
CA PRO A 227 -2.64 -37.44 -28.02
C PRO A 227 -2.08 -38.85 -28.31
N THR A 228 -1.39 -39.48 -27.35
CA THR A 228 -0.67 -40.74 -27.54
C THR A 228 -1.47 -41.99 -27.17
N GLN A 229 -2.66 -41.88 -26.57
CA GLN A 229 -3.51 -43.05 -26.34
C GLN A 229 -4.43 -43.27 -27.55
N GLN A 230 -4.38 -44.49 -28.10
CA GLN A 230 -5.26 -44.88 -29.20
C GLN A 230 -6.72 -44.87 -28.71
N LEU A 231 -7.60 -44.22 -29.47
CA LEU A 231 -9.04 -44.22 -29.20
C LEU A 231 -9.54 -45.67 -29.12
N GLY A 232 -10.15 -46.06 -27.99
CA GLY A 232 -10.57 -47.43 -27.70
C GLY A 232 -9.73 -48.18 -26.66
N GLU A 233 -8.65 -47.59 -26.12
CA GLU A 233 -7.83 -48.24 -25.09
C GLU A 233 -8.62 -48.53 -23.79
N TRP A 234 -9.66 -47.75 -23.49
CA TRP A 234 -10.58 -48.00 -22.37
C TRP A 234 -11.35 -49.32 -22.50
N GLU A 235 -11.46 -49.88 -23.71
CA GLU A 235 -12.12 -51.16 -23.94
C GLU A 235 -11.18 -52.37 -23.93
N LYS A 236 -9.87 -52.19 -23.70
CA LYS A 236 -8.85 -53.25 -23.73
C LYS A 236 -9.18 -54.44 -22.81
N HIS A 237 -9.89 -54.18 -21.70
CA HIS A 237 -10.32 -55.18 -20.72
C HIS A 237 -11.82 -55.53 -20.83
N THR A 238 -12.49 -55.10 -21.90
CA THR A 238 -13.92 -55.38 -22.17
C THR A 238 -14.08 -56.02 -23.55
N ARG A 239 -15.29 -56.50 -23.86
CA ARG A 239 -15.58 -57.20 -25.14
C ARG A 239 -15.76 -56.25 -26.34
N GLY A 240 -15.31 -54.99 -26.26
CA GLY A 240 -15.40 -54.02 -27.36
C GLY A 240 -16.83 -53.65 -27.75
N ILE A 241 -17.73 -53.54 -26.77
CA ILE A 241 -19.16 -53.32 -27.06
C ILE A 241 -19.40 -51.88 -27.53
N ALA A 242 -18.76 -50.88 -26.91
CA ALA A 242 -18.93 -49.48 -27.27
C ALA A 242 -18.30 -49.16 -28.63
N SER A 243 -17.12 -49.71 -28.96
CA SER A 243 -16.55 -49.58 -30.31
C SER A 243 -17.45 -50.18 -31.38
N LYS A 244 -18.08 -51.33 -31.11
CA LYS A 244 -19.06 -51.94 -32.02
C LYS A 244 -20.32 -51.10 -32.18
N ILE A 245 -20.77 -50.42 -31.12
CA ILE A 245 -21.90 -49.47 -31.19
C ILE A 245 -21.50 -48.23 -32.00
N MET A 246 -20.32 -47.64 -31.74
CA MET A 246 -19.83 -46.48 -32.47
C MET A 246 -19.71 -46.77 -33.97
N ALA A 247 -19.16 -47.93 -34.36
CA ALA A 247 -19.08 -48.35 -35.75
C ALA A 247 -20.48 -48.52 -36.39
N LYS A 248 -21.46 -49.05 -35.65
CA LYS A 248 -22.86 -49.13 -36.11
C LYS A 248 -23.51 -47.76 -36.29
N MET A 249 -23.08 -46.77 -35.51
CA MET A 249 -23.54 -45.37 -35.61
C MET A 249 -22.74 -44.54 -36.63
N GLY A 250 -21.88 -45.17 -37.44
CA GLY A 250 -21.14 -44.51 -38.53
C GLY A 250 -19.80 -43.92 -38.12
N TYR A 251 -19.23 -44.30 -36.98
CA TYR A 251 -17.88 -43.89 -36.60
C TYR A 251 -16.83 -44.59 -37.48
N VAL A 252 -16.02 -43.82 -38.21
CA VAL A 252 -14.81 -44.32 -38.89
C VAL A 252 -13.60 -43.88 -38.09
N HIS A 253 -12.64 -44.79 -37.88
CA HIS A 253 -11.43 -44.50 -37.11
C HIS A 253 -10.68 -43.32 -37.74
N GLY A 254 -10.52 -42.24 -36.98
CA GLY A 254 -9.88 -41.00 -37.43
C GLY A 254 -10.82 -39.94 -38.02
N SER A 255 -12.11 -40.23 -38.19
CA SER A 255 -13.14 -39.23 -38.55
C SER A 255 -14.07 -38.93 -37.37
N GLY A 256 -14.92 -37.92 -37.53
CA GLY A 256 -15.99 -37.63 -36.60
C GLY A 256 -17.11 -38.67 -36.69
N LEU A 257 -17.96 -38.73 -35.65
CA LEU A 257 -19.22 -39.47 -35.67
C LEU A 257 -20.25 -38.74 -36.55
N GLY A 258 -20.98 -39.45 -37.42
CA GLY A 258 -22.04 -38.90 -38.29
C GLY A 258 -21.92 -39.37 -39.73
N SER A 259 -22.99 -39.23 -40.53
CA SER A 259 -23.05 -39.71 -41.93
C SER A 259 -21.95 -39.14 -42.83
N ASP A 260 -21.54 -37.90 -42.55
CA ASP A 260 -20.52 -37.17 -43.33
C ASP A 260 -19.17 -37.10 -42.59
N GLY A 261 -19.03 -37.79 -41.46
CA GLY A 261 -17.82 -37.74 -40.63
C GLY A 261 -17.56 -36.38 -39.96
N SER A 262 -18.57 -35.50 -39.89
CA SER A 262 -18.50 -34.13 -39.37
C SER A 262 -18.48 -33.98 -37.84
N GLY A 263 -18.59 -35.09 -37.12
CA GLY A 263 -18.55 -35.09 -35.66
C GLY A 263 -17.20 -34.62 -35.08
N ILE A 264 -17.21 -34.27 -33.80
CA ILE A 264 -16.01 -33.80 -33.10
C ILE A 264 -15.05 -35.00 -32.92
N VAL A 265 -13.87 -34.91 -33.54
CA VAL A 265 -12.82 -35.95 -33.47
C VAL A 265 -12.04 -35.88 -32.15
N ILE A 266 -11.95 -34.68 -31.57
CA ILE A 266 -11.17 -34.41 -30.36
C ILE A 266 -12.11 -34.42 -29.15
N PRO A 267 -11.87 -35.24 -28.11
CA PRO A 267 -12.73 -35.26 -26.94
C PRO A 267 -12.78 -33.88 -26.27
N VAL A 268 -13.99 -33.46 -25.87
CA VAL A 268 -14.19 -32.19 -25.18
C VAL A 268 -13.60 -32.28 -23.77
N THR A 269 -12.61 -31.43 -23.48
CA THR A 269 -12.00 -31.35 -22.16
C THR A 269 -12.94 -30.67 -21.17
N ALA A 270 -13.22 -31.30 -20.03
CA ALA A 270 -13.98 -30.67 -18.96
C ALA A 270 -13.13 -29.62 -18.23
N GLN A 271 -13.65 -28.41 -18.10
CA GLN A 271 -13.04 -27.35 -17.29
C GLN A 271 -13.73 -27.33 -15.92
N ILE A 272 -12.99 -27.60 -14.84
CA ILE A 272 -13.51 -27.51 -13.48
C ILE A 272 -13.56 -26.03 -13.07
N LEU A 273 -14.73 -25.59 -12.62
CA LEU A 273 -14.96 -24.25 -12.06
C LEU A 273 -14.85 -24.29 -10.52
N PRO A 274 -14.46 -23.17 -9.89
CA PRO A 274 -14.36 -23.10 -8.43
C PRO A 274 -15.72 -23.38 -7.76
N GLN A 275 -15.68 -24.15 -6.68
CA GLN A 275 -16.88 -24.47 -5.90
C GLN A 275 -17.42 -23.20 -5.22
N GLY A 276 -18.73 -22.99 -5.26
CA GLY A 276 -19.41 -21.88 -4.58
C GLY A 276 -19.44 -20.55 -5.35
N CYS A 277 -18.97 -20.51 -6.60
CA CYS A 277 -19.07 -19.34 -7.47
C CYS A 277 -20.15 -19.54 -8.56
N SER A 278 -20.84 -18.47 -8.96
CA SER A 278 -21.75 -18.50 -10.10
C SER A 278 -20.98 -18.63 -11.42
N LEU A 279 -21.65 -19.18 -12.44
CA LEU A 279 -21.07 -19.30 -13.78
C LEU A 279 -20.70 -17.92 -14.36
N ASP A 280 -21.52 -16.91 -14.08
CA ASP A 280 -21.31 -15.52 -14.51
C ASP A 280 -20.03 -14.92 -13.90
N HIS A 281 -19.78 -15.16 -12.60
CA HIS A 281 -18.54 -14.72 -11.94
C HIS A 281 -17.31 -15.41 -12.54
N CYS A 282 -17.43 -16.68 -12.93
CA CYS A 282 -16.36 -17.41 -13.60
C CYS A 282 -16.09 -16.88 -15.02
N MET A 283 -17.12 -16.39 -15.72
CA MET A 283 -16.98 -15.77 -17.04
C MET A 283 -16.34 -14.38 -16.94
N GLU A 284 -16.75 -13.56 -15.98
CA GLU A 284 -16.18 -12.24 -15.74
C GLU A 284 -14.68 -12.29 -15.40
N LEU A 285 -14.29 -13.24 -14.54
CA LEU A 285 -12.87 -13.50 -14.23
C LEU A 285 -12.08 -13.96 -15.46
N ARG A 286 -12.71 -14.69 -16.38
CA ARG A 286 -12.10 -15.14 -17.64
C ARG A 286 -11.89 -13.99 -18.62
N GLU A 287 -12.88 -13.12 -18.74
CA GLU A 287 -12.82 -11.91 -19.57
C GLU A 287 -11.77 -10.94 -19.04
N ALA A 288 -11.71 -10.72 -17.73
CA ALA A 288 -10.69 -9.90 -17.07
C ALA A 288 -9.26 -10.44 -17.25
N ALA A 289 -9.12 -11.76 -17.45
CA ALA A 289 -7.84 -12.43 -17.66
C ALA A 289 -7.43 -12.56 -19.14
N ASN A 290 -8.20 -12.01 -20.10
CA ASN A 290 -7.91 -12.07 -21.54
C ASN A 290 -7.54 -13.48 -22.07
N GLY A 291 -8.11 -14.53 -21.49
CA GLY A 291 -7.91 -15.91 -21.96
C GLY A 291 -6.69 -16.66 -21.42
N ASP A 292 -5.98 -16.15 -20.41
CA ASP A 292 -4.89 -16.88 -19.75
C ASP A 292 -5.39 -18.11 -18.98
N LYS A 293 -4.70 -19.25 -19.14
CA LYS A 293 -5.10 -20.56 -18.57
C LYS A 293 -5.02 -20.61 -17.03
N ASP A 294 -4.25 -19.72 -16.41
CA ASP A 294 -3.95 -19.74 -14.98
C ASP A 294 -4.73 -18.63 -14.24
N PHE A 295 -6.07 -18.72 -14.31
CA PHE A 295 -7.03 -17.81 -13.67
C PHE A 295 -6.73 -17.56 -12.18
N PHE A 296 -6.25 -18.58 -11.46
CA PHE A 296 -5.99 -18.52 -10.01
C PHE A 296 -4.67 -17.84 -9.62
N SER A 297 -3.72 -17.70 -10.55
CA SER A 297 -2.41 -17.11 -10.25
C SER A 297 -2.49 -15.59 -10.16
N VAL A 298 -3.31 -14.96 -11.00
CA VAL A 298 -3.40 -13.50 -11.13
C VAL A 298 -4.16 -12.87 -9.95
N GLU A 299 -5.33 -13.39 -9.61
CA GLU A 299 -6.14 -12.90 -8.49
C GLU A 299 -5.41 -13.08 -7.14
N LYS A 300 -4.83 -14.27 -6.91
CA LYS A 300 -4.04 -14.56 -5.72
C LYS A 300 -2.78 -13.70 -5.63
N LYS A 301 -2.20 -13.30 -6.77
CA LYS A 301 -1.06 -12.36 -6.84
C LYS A 301 -1.48 -10.93 -6.53
N LEU A 302 -2.66 -10.49 -6.97
CA LEU A 302 -3.23 -9.18 -6.62
C LEU A 302 -3.55 -9.08 -5.12
N LEU A 303 -4.21 -10.10 -4.55
CA LEU A 303 -4.46 -10.18 -3.10
C LEU A 303 -3.16 -10.16 -2.28
N ARG A 304 -2.13 -10.87 -2.74
CA ARG A 304 -0.79 -10.85 -2.12
C ARG A 304 -0.14 -9.46 -2.20
N GLN A 305 -0.29 -8.75 -3.32
CA GLN A 305 0.22 -7.38 -3.45
C GLN A 305 -0.51 -6.42 -2.52
N LYS A 306 -1.85 -6.50 -2.44
CA LYS A 306 -2.68 -5.69 -1.52
C LYS A 306 -2.26 -5.88 -0.07
N LYS A 307 -2.14 -7.13 0.39
CA LYS A 307 -1.71 -7.45 1.76
C LYS A 307 -0.27 -7.02 2.07
N LYS A 308 0.60 -6.98 1.05
CA LYS A 308 1.99 -6.50 1.20
C LYS A 308 2.04 -4.98 1.36
N LEU A 309 1.25 -4.24 0.58
CA LEU A 309 1.15 -2.78 0.69
C LEU A 309 0.54 -2.35 2.03
N GLU A 310 -0.49 -3.04 2.49
CA GLU A 310 -1.11 -2.80 3.79
C GLU A 310 -0.11 -2.96 4.94
N LYS A 311 0.72 -4.02 4.91
CA LYS A 311 1.80 -4.21 5.89
C LYS A 311 2.89 -3.14 5.83
N ILE A 312 3.15 -2.58 4.65
CA ILE A 312 4.12 -1.48 4.51
C ILE A 312 3.53 -0.21 5.11
N ASN A 313 2.25 0.09 4.81
CA ASN A 313 1.55 1.26 5.32
C ASN A 313 1.38 1.21 6.85
N ALA A 314 1.03 0.05 7.40
CA ALA A 314 0.96 -0.13 8.86
C ALA A 314 2.31 0.14 9.54
N LYS A 315 3.43 -0.26 8.91
CA LYS A 315 4.78 0.00 9.43
C LYS A 315 5.23 1.46 9.26
N SER A 316 4.80 2.17 8.22
CA SER A 316 5.07 3.62 8.11
C SER A 316 4.29 4.38 9.17
N TYR A 317 3.01 4.06 9.36
CA TYR A 317 2.18 4.65 10.42
C TYR A 317 2.76 4.40 11.82
N GLU A 318 3.20 3.17 12.12
CA GLU A 318 3.86 2.85 13.40
C GLU A 318 5.17 3.63 13.59
N ARG A 319 5.95 3.85 12.52
CA ARG A 319 7.18 4.65 12.56
C ARG A 319 6.88 6.13 12.77
N GLU A 320 5.83 6.67 12.17
CA GLU A 320 5.38 8.05 12.37
C GLU A 320 4.90 8.27 13.80
N LEU A 321 4.15 7.33 14.36
CA LEU A 321 3.71 7.39 15.76
C LEU A 321 4.90 7.35 16.75
N GLN A 322 5.98 6.66 16.37
CA GLN A 322 7.22 6.56 17.14
C GLN A 322 8.21 7.70 16.85
N ARG A 323 7.96 8.56 15.86
CA ARG A 323 8.80 9.75 15.64
C ARG A 323 8.49 10.77 16.72
N THR A 324 9.39 10.85 17.70
CA THR A 324 9.44 11.97 18.62
C THR A 324 10.02 13.18 17.89
N ASP A 325 9.34 14.32 18.01
CA ASP A 325 9.73 15.57 17.36
C ASP A 325 11.03 16.12 17.97
N VAL A 326 11.91 16.69 17.14
CA VAL A 326 13.24 17.19 17.56
C VAL A 326 13.09 18.26 18.65
N PHE A 327 11.99 19.00 18.63
CA PHE A 327 11.63 19.99 19.63
C PHE A 327 11.16 19.39 20.95
N SER A 328 10.50 18.23 20.95
CA SER A 328 10.18 17.49 22.17
C SER A 328 11.45 17.00 22.87
N PHE A 329 12.46 16.56 22.10
CA PHE A 329 13.77 16.18 22.66
C PHE A 329 14.52 17.36 23.27
N ILE A 330 14.44 18.55 22.66
CA ILE A 330 15.03 19.80 23.19
C ILE A 330 14.27 20.27 24.43
N ASN A 331 12.95 20.16 24.43
CA ASN A 331 12.13 20.51 25.58
C ASN A 331 12.39 19.58 26.77
N ASP A 332 12.56 18.28 26.54
CA ASP A 332 12.80 17.29 27.60
C ASP A 332 14.25 17.32 28.15
N ASN A 333 15.26 17.60 27.31
CA ASN A 333 16.67 17.51 27.74
C ASN A 333 17.40 18.85 27.92
N ILE A 334 16.88 19.97 27.40
CA ILE A 334 17.59 21.27 27.42
C ILE A 334 16.81 22.35 28.20
N LEU A 335 15.47 22.39 28.08
CA LEU A 335 14.63 23.41 28.74
C LEU A 335 13.88 22.89 29.98
N GLY A 336 13.64 21.58 30.08
CA GLY A 336 13.15 20.92 31.27
C GLY A 336 14.21 20.89 32.36
N GLY A 337 14.27 21.96 33.17
CA GLY A 337 15.18 22.09 34.31
C GLY A 337 15.24 20.80 35.15
N GLY A 338 16.47 20.34 35.37
CA GLY A 338 16.77 19.02 35.91
C GLY A 338 16.00 18.66 37.17
N SER A 339 15.20 17.60 37.06
CA SER A 339 15.02 16.68 38.17
C SER A 339 15.72 15.39 37.78
N GLU A 340 16.92 15.18 38.32
CA GLU A 340 17.64 13.91 38.23
C GLU A 340 16.80 12.80 38.87
N VAL A 341 15.87 12.22 38.10
CA VAL A 341 15.55 10.80 38.29
C VAL A 341 16.71 10.05 37.66
N ARG A 342 17.75 9.83 38.47
CA ARG A 342 18.69 8.74 38.24
C ARG A 342 17.85 7.47 38.16
N LYS A 343 17.45 7.09 36.94
CA LYS A 343 17.05 5.70 36.67
C LYS A 343 18.29 4.90 36.99
N ALA A 344 18.30 4.36 38.20
CA ALA A 344 19.24 3.36 38.63
C ALA A 344 19.41 2.37 37.49
N VAL A 345 20.66 2.16 37.07
CA VAL A 345 21.04 1.09 36.15
C VAL A 345 20.46 -0.18 36.75
N LYS A 346 19.30 -0.61 36.24
CA LYS A 346 18.76 -1.92 36.53
C LYS A 346 19.83 -2.87 36.00
N SER A 347 20.45 -3.62 36.91
CA SER A 347 21.26 -4.77 36.54
C SER A 347 20.48 -5.56 35.50
N VAL A 348 20.98 -5.59 34.27
CA VAL A 348 20.29 -6.19 33.14
C VAL A 348 20.01 -7.64 33.49
N THR A 349 18.75 -7.95 33.82
CA THR A 349 18.30 -9.34 33.99
C THR A 349 18.17 -9.93 32.59
N LEU A 350 19.31 -10.35 32.03
CA LEU A 350 19.44 -11.00 30.71
C LEU A 350 18.66 -12.34 30.64
N SER A 351 18.07 -12.79 31.75
CA SER A 351 17.28 -14.01 31.86
C SER A 351 16.03 -14.02 30.97
N ASN A 352 15.44 -12.85 30.67
CA ASN A 352 14.18 -12.74 29.93
C ASN A 352 14.35 -12.56 28.40
N GLU A 353 15.58 -12.39 27.92
CA GLU A 353 15.83 -12.16 26.49
C GLU A 353 15.84 -13.48 25.69
N THR A 354 15.48 -13.44 24.41
CA THR A 354 15.54 -14.61 23.50
C THR A 354 16.97 -14.86 23.00
N THR A 355 17.28 -16.09 22.55
CA THR A 355 18.61 -16.41 21.98
C THR A 355 18.94 -15.55 20.75
N LYS A 356 17.94 -15.22 19.92
CA LYS A 356 18.08 -14.32 18.77
C LYS A 356 18.39 -12.88 19.19
N SER A 357 17.71 -12.34 20.20
CA SER A 357 17.97 -10.98 20.69
C SER A 357 19.35 -10.85 21.33
N LEU A 358 19.82 -11.88 22.06
CA LEU A 358 21.17 -11.91 22.62
C LEU A 358 22.26 -11.93 21.55
N ASN A 359 22.05 -12.63 20.43
CA ASN A 359 22.99 -12.64 19.31
C ASN A 359 23.06 -11.27 18.64
N VAL A 360 21.92 -10.60 18.45
CA VAL A 360 21.87 -9.24 17.90
C VAL A 360 22.54 -8.23 18.84
N ALA A 361 22.26 -8.31 20.15
CA ALA A 361 22.90 -7.46 21.15
C ALA A 361 24.42 -7.65 21.19
N SER A 362 24.90 -8.89 21.10
CA SER A 362 26.34 -9.19 21.03
C SER A 362 27.00 -8.55 19.81
N VAL A 363 26.40 -8.63 18.62
CA VAL A 363 26.97 -7.99 17.41
C VAL A 363 27.02 -6.46 17.57
N ARG A 364 25.97 -5.86 18.13
CA ARG A 364 25.91 -4.40 18.38
C ARG A 364 27.03 -3.95 19.33
N ILE A 365 27.21 -4.65 20.45
CA ILE A 365 28.26 -4.30 21.42
C ILE A 365 29.65 -4.48 20.80
N SER A 366 29.90 -5.55 20.04
CA SER A 366 31.20 -5.74 19.36
C SER A 366 31.48 -4.64 18.32
N ASP A 367 30.48 -4.17 17.58
CA ASP A 367 30.64 -3.04 16.64
C ASP A 367 30.87 -1.71 17.35
N ASP A 368 30.23 -1.49 18.50
CA ASP A 368 30.43 -0.31 19.34
C ASP A 368 31.83 -0.31 19.99
N ILE A 369 32.33 -1.46 20.43
CA ILE A 369 33.72 -1.62 20.89
C ILE A 369 34.69 -1.22 19.77
N ARG A 370 34.52 -1.76 18.56
CA ARG A 370 35.35 -1.41 17.39
C ARG A 370 35.28 0.07 17.03
N ARG A 371 34.14 0.72 17.23
CA ARG A 371 33.98 2.17 17.01
C ARG A 371 34.76 2.96 18.06
N LYS A 372 34.63 2.60 19.34
CA LYS A 372 35.33 3.24 20.45
C LYS A 372 36.84 3.04 20.40
N GLU A 373 37.31 1.87 20.00
CA GLU A 373 38.74 1.60 19.76
C GLU A 373 39.32 2.52 18.69
N ARG A 374 38.60 2.74 17.58
CA ARG A 374 39.00 3.69 16.53
C ARG A 374 39.02 5.14 17.03
N GLU A 375 38.04 5.54 17.85
CA GLU A 375 38.02 6.87 18.47
C GLU A 375 39.22 7.07 19.42
N ILE A 376 39.54 6.08 20.25
CA ILE A 376 40.70 6.10 21.14
C ILE A 376 42.01 6.16 20.34
N ALA A 377 42.12 5.41 19.24
CA ALA A 377 43.30 5.45 18.37
C ALA A 377 43.52 6.85 17.78
N LYS A 378 42.44 7.53 17.33
CA LYS A 378 42.49 8.91 16.84
C LYS A 378 42.89 9.89 17.95
N LEU A 379 42.34 9.74 19.15
CA LEU A 379 42.70 10.58 20.31
C LEU A 379 44.16 10.39 20.72
N ARG A 380 44.66 9.15 20.72
CA ARG A 380 46.10 8.85 20.95
C ARG A 380 46.98 9.51 19.92
N GLN A 381 46.65 9.38 18.62
CA GLN A 381 47.40 10.04 17.55
C GLN A 381 47.37 11.57 17.68
N SER A 382 46.26 12.15 18.15
CA SER A 382 46.19 13.59 18.43
C SER A 382 47.02 14.00 19.64
N MET A 383 47.17 13.13 20.65
CA MET A 383 48.03 13.38 21.80
C MET A 383 49.51 13.35 21.40
N ASP A 384 49.92 12.40 20.55
CA ASP A 384 51.31 12.28 20.08
C ASP A 384 51.74 13.49 19.23
N ARG A 385 50.79 14.13 18.55
CA ARG A 385 51.02 15.33 17.73
C ARG A 385 51.10 16.62 18.54
N ASN A 386 50.55 16.64 19.75
CA ASN A 386 50.46 17.84 20.58
C ASN A 386 51.60 17.85 21.61
N SER A 387 52.17 19.03 21.88
CA SER A 387 53.24 19.17 22.87
C SER A 387 52.74 18.87 24.28
N VAL A 388 53.54 18.10 25.02
CA VAL A 388 53.24 17.68 26.40
C VAL A 388 53.11 18.92 27.28
N GLY A 389 51.92 19.14 27.85
CA GLY A 389 51.64 20.25 28.77
C GLY A 389 50.73 21.37 28.24
N SER A 390 50.46 21.41 26.93
CA SER A 390 49.44 22.30 26.36
C SER A 390 48.05 22.02 26.95
N ASP A 391 47.20 23.03 27.07
CA ASP A 391 45.81 22.85 27.53
C ASP A 391 45.02 21.93 26.58
N LEU A 392 45.38 21.91 25.30
CA LEU A 392 44.86 20.94 24.32
C LEU A 392 45.29 19.51 24.66
N TYR A 393 46.55 19.30 25.04
CA TYR A 393 47.07 17.99 25.47
C TYR A 393 46.31 17.48 26.70
N LYS A 394 46.12 18.33 27.73
CA LYS A 394 45.36 18.00 28.94
C LYS A 394 43.90 17.64 28.63
N ARG A 395 43.24 18.40 27.74
CA ARG A 395 41.85 18.13 27.32
C ARG A 395 41.75 16.80 26.55
N THR A 396 42.67 16.54 25.62
CA THR A 396 42.71 15.27 24.88
C THR A 396 43.01 14.09 25.81
N GLN A 397 43.84 14.27 26.83
CA GLN A 397 44.14 13.25 27.84
C GLN A 397 42.91 12.90 28.69
N GLN A 398 42.16 13.91 29.15
CA GLN A 398 40.90 13.70 29.87
C GLN A 398 39.87 12.98 29.00
N GLN A 399 39.74 13.40 27.73
CA GLN A 399 38.81 12.76 26.79
C GLN A 399 39.20 11.31 26.50
N LEU A 400 40.50 11.00 26.40
CA LEU A 400 41.01 9.64 26.26
C LEU A 400 40.66 8.80 27.50
N GLN A 401 40.83 9.33 28.71
CA GLN A 401 40.49 8.62 29.94
C GLN A 401 39.00 8.26 30.01
N ILE A 402 38.12 9.20 29.65
CA ILE A 402 36.66 8.97 29.60
C ILE A 402 36.33 7.88 28.57
N LYS A 403 36.85 7.99 27.34
CA LYS A 403 36.60 7.00 26.28
C LYS A 403 37.18 5.62 26.63
N ALA A 404 38.31 5.57 27.33
CA ALA A 404 38.88 4.32 27.82
C ALA A 404 38.03 3.67 28.93
N GLN A 405 37.37 4.46 29.78
CA GLN A 405 36.41 3.95 30.77
C GLN A 405 35.13 3.42 30.10
N GLU A 406 34.58 4.14 29.11
CA GLU A 406 33.45 3.69 28.28
C GLU A 406 33.76 2.35 27.60
N LEU A 407 34.95 2.21 26.99
CA LEU A 407 35.38 0.96 26.36
C LEU A 407 35.46 -0.18 27.38
N LYS A 408 36.03 0.05 28.56
CA LYS A 408 36.07 -0.95 29.64
C LYS A 408 34.67 -1.36 30.11
N ALA A 409 33.68 -0.46 30.08
CA ALA A 409 32.30 -0.80 30.41
C ALA A 409 31.69 -1.72 29.34
N LEU A 410 31.85 -1.37 28.05
CA LEU A 410 31.37 -2.21 26.94
C LEU A 410 32.03 -3.60 26.91
N GLN A 411 33.33 -3.68 27.21
CA GLN A 411 34.03 -4.97 27.34
C GLN A 411 33.46 -5.81 28.50
N LYS A 412 33.10 -5.19 29.63
CA LYS A 412 32.44 -5.92 30.72
C LYS A 412 31.09 -6.45 30.27
N GLU A 413 30.28 -5.65 29.58
CA GLU A 413 28.99 -6.08 29.03
C GLU A 413 29.14 -7.24 28.03
N GLU A 414 30.15 -7.20 27.15
CA GLU A 414 30.48 -8.29 26.23
C GLU A 414 30.85 -9.59 26.98
N THR A 415 31.63 -9.49 28.06
CA THR A 415 31.96 -10.68 28.87
C THR A 415 30.74 -11.25 29.59
N ILE A 416 29.75 -10.43 29.94
CA ILE A 416 28.51 -10.88 30.58
C ILE A 416 27.61 -11.56 29.54
N LEU A 417 27.42 -10.94 28.37
CA LEU A 417 26.64 -11.52 27.27
C LEU A 417 27.23 -12.84 26.77
N SER A 418 28.54 -12.93 26.61
CA SER A 418 29.20 -14.17 26.17
C SER A 418 29.05 -15.30 27.19
N LYS A 419 29.15 -15.01 28.49
CA LYS A 419 28.86 -15.99 29.56
C LYS A 419 27.41 -16.50 29.50
N GLU A 420 26.46 -15.60 29.29
CA GLU A 420 25.03 -15.95 29.17
C GLU A 420 24.75 -16.79 27.91
N GLN A 421 25.37 -16.44 26.77
CA GLN A 421 25.27 -17.24 25.54
C GLN A 421 25.85 -18.64 25.71
N VAL A 422 27.00 -18.78 26.38
CA VAL A 422 27.61 -20.09 26.66
C VAL A 422 26.71 -20.89 27.60
N SER A 423 26.17 -20.29 28.65
CA SER A 423 25.21 -20.92 29.58
C SER A 423 23.96 -21.46 28.88
N ARG A 424 23.43 -20.72 27.89
CA ARG A 424 22.27 -21.18 27.11
C ARG A 424 22.64 -22.29 26.14
N LYS A 425 23.77 -22.18 25.45
CA LYS A 425 24.28 -23.24 24.57
C LYS A 425 24.60 -24.54 25.32
N THR A 426 25.06 -24.48 26.57
CA THR A 426 25.27 -25.69 27.38
C THR A 426 23.95 -26.29 27.85
N LYS A 427 22.96 -25.47 28.24
CA LYS A 427 21.60 -25.94 28.56
C LYS A 427 20.91 -26.61 27.37
N ASP A 428 20.99 -26.01 26.19
CA ASP A 428 20.40 -26.59 24.96
C ASP A 428 21.00 -27.96 24.65
N LYS A 429 22.33 -28.13 24.82
CA LYS A 429 23.02 -29.42 24.64
C LYS A 429 22.61 -30.49 25.66
N LEU A 430 22.13 -30.09 26.84
CA LEU A 430 21.65 -31.01 27.89
C LEU A 430 20.15 -31.36 27.74
N CYS A 431 19.41 -30.67 26.87
CA CYS A 431 17.98 -30.89 26.63
C CYS A 431 17.69 -31.64 25.32
N VAL A 432 18.70 -32.08 24.58
CA VAL A 432 18.54 -32.98 23.43
C VAL A 432 18.66 -34.42 23.94
N PHE A 433 17.52 -35.11 24.08
CA PHE A 433 17.45 -36.55 24.38
C PHE A 433 17.43 -37.38 23.10
#